data_AF-A0A1V4Q0J3-F1
#
_entry.id   AF-A0A1V4Q0J3-F1
#
_cell.length_a   1.000
_cell.length_b   1.000
_cell.length_c   1.000
_cell.angle_alpha   90.00
_cell.angle_beta   90.00
_cell.angle_gamma   90.00
#
_symmetry.space_group_name_H-M   'P 1'
#
loop_
_entity.id
_entity.type
_entity.pdbx_description
1 polymer ?
#
loop_
_entity_poly.entity_id
_entity_poly.type
_entity_poly.pdbx_seq_one_letter_code
_entity_poly.pdbx_strand_id
1 'polypeptide(L)' 'MDVIDEWEGGIVRRYKRGDQVTARSDIGGINVPDVPAGAVGTVVETTLTGRPKKIHFALETPWGPKRFDVGVHRRHVELD' A
#
# COMPACT_ATOMS: atom_id res chain seq x y z
N MET A 1 20.47 2.18 5.52
CA MET A 1 20.80 1.20 6.58
C MET A 1 19.57 0.32 6.75
N ASP A 2 19.59 -0.81 6.07
CA ASP A 2 18.54 -1.82 6.10
C ASP A 2 18.74 -2.64 7.37
N VAL A 3 17.88 -2.43 8.36
CA VAL A 3 17.81 -3.31 9.52
C VAL A 3 16.93 -4.49 9.11
N ILE A 4 17.58 -5.52 8.58
CA ILE A 4 17.01 -6.86 8.36
C ILE A 4 16.84 -7.53 9.73
N ASP A 5 15.60 -7.85 10.08
CA ASP A 5 15.26 -8.65 11.24
C ASP A 5 15.08 -10.08 10.73
N GLU A 6 16.11 -10.90 10.89
CA GLU A 6 16.16 -12.28 10.41
C GLU A 6 15.67 -13.23 11.52
N TRP A 7 14.48 -13.80 11.34
CA TRP A 7 14.00 -14.97 12.10
C TRP A 7 13.45 -16.00 11.12
N GLU A 8 13.64 -17.28 11.44
CA GLU A 8 13.36 -18.43 10.57
C GLU A 8 11.93 -18.40 9.98
N GLY A 9 11.82 -18.32 8.64
CA GLY A 9 10.59 -18.60 7.91
C GLY A 9 9.88 -17.43 7.20
N GLY A 10 10.40 -16.20 7.26
CA GLY A 10 9.85 -15.14 6.41
C GLY A 10 10.51 -13.79 6.62
N ILE A 11 11.18 -13.28 5.59
CA ILE A 11 11.66 -11.90 5.56
C ILE A 11 10.45 -10.99 5.79
N VAL A 12 10.32 -10.39 6.98
CA VAL A 12 9.33 -9.33 7.22
C VAL A 12 9.86 -8.07 6.55
N ARG A 13 9.70 -8.03 5.23
CA ARG A 13 10.14 -6.93 4.38
C ARG A 13 9.37 -5.69 4.81
N ARG A 14 10.09 -4.72 5.37
CA ARG A 14 9.52 -3.44 5.81
C ARG A 14 9.23 -2.60 4.57
N TYR A 15 8.08 -1.92 4.57
CA TYR A 15 7.71 -1.00 3.50
C TYR A 15 8.54 0.26 3.64
N LYS A 16 8.87 0.87 2.51
CA LYS A 16 9.54 2.16 2.40
C LYS A 16 8.74 3.07 1.48
N ARG A 17 8.92 4.38 1.67
CA ARG A 17 8.37 5.36 0.73
C ARG A 17 8.95 5.11 -0.66
N GLY A 18 8.09 5.04 -1.67
CA GLY A 18 8.43 4.74 -3.05
C GLY A 18 8.24 3.28 -3.44
N ASP A 19 8.06 2.36 -2.49
CA ASP A 19 7.79 0.95 -2.81
C ASP A 19 6.47 0.82 -3.57
N GLN A 20 6.45 -0.06 -4.58
CA GLN A 20 5.21 -0.50 -5.20
C GLN A 20 4.55 -1.58 -4.35
N VAL A 21 3.24 -1.51 -4.29
CA VAL A 21 2.42 -2.51 -3.62
C VAL A 21 1.21 -2.84 -4.45
N THR A 22 0.64 -4.02 -4.18
CA THR A 22 -0.60 -4.49 -4.77
C THR A 22 -1.67 -4.63 -3.69
N ALA A 23 -2.87 -4.13 -3.96
CA ALA A 23 -4.02 -4.28 -3.08
C ALA A 23 -4.46 -5.75 -3.05
N ARG A 24 -4.55 -6.35 -1.86
CA ARG A 24 -4.93 -7.77 -1.68
C ARG A 24 -6.44 -7.98 -1.67
N SER A 25 -7.18 -6.93 -1.39
CA SER A 25 -8.65 -6.91 -1.31
C SER A 25 -9.12 -5.53 -1.71
N ASP A 26 -10.42 -5.39 -1.94
CA ASP A 26 -11.00 -4.07 -2.14
C ASP A 26 -10.74 -3.20 -0.90
N ILE A 27 -10.32 -1.95 -1.12
CA ILE A 27 -10.04 -0.97 -0.08
C ILE A 27 -11.02 0.18 -0.25
N GLY A 28 -12.07 0.16 0.55
CA GLY A 28 -13.11 1.19 0.60
C GLY A 28 -13.28 1.75 2.01
N GLY A 29 -13.89 2.93 2.12
CA GLY A 29 -14.20 3.56 3.40
C GLY A 29 -15.07 4.80 3.24
N ILE A 30 -15.57 5.35 4.35
CA ILE A 30 -16.56 6.45 4.37
C ILE A 30 -16.10 7.72 3.59
N ASN A 31 -14.81 7.88 3.31
CA ASN A 31 -14.26 9.00 2.52
C ASN A 31 -13.13 8.57 1.57
N VAL A 32 -13.09 7.30 1.19
CA VAL A 32 -12.02 6.74 0.36
C VAL A 32 -12.68 6.14 -0.88
N PRO A 33 -12.27 6.53 -2.11
CA PRO A 33 -12.74 5.87 -3.32
C PRO A 33 -12.37 4.39 -3.27
N ASP A 34 -13.31 3.51 -3.68
CA ASP A 34 -13.06 2.07 -3.72
C ASP A 34 -11.86 1.75 -4.61
N VAL A 35 -10.82 1.21 -3.99
CA VAL A 35 -9.64 0.67 -4.69
C VAL A 35 -9.88 -0.82 -4.89
N PRO A 36 -9.94 -1.33 -6.13
CA PRO A 36 -10.18 -2.75 -6.35
C PRO A 36 -8.97 -3.59 -5.93
N ALA A 37 -9.24 -4.85 -5.54
CA ALA A 37 -8.20 -5.85 -5.39
C ALA A 37 -7.34 -5.95 -6.67
N GLY A 38 -6.03 -6.13 -6.52
CA GLY A 38 -5.06 -6.12 -7.62
C GLY A 38 -4.60 -4.74 -8.06
N ALA A 39 -5.18 -3.65 -7.54
CA ALA A 39 -4.69 -2.30 -7.87
C ALA A 39 -3.26 -2.09 -7.36
N VAL A 40 -2.41 -1.56 -8.24
CA VAL A 40 -1.04 -1.20 -7.90
C VAL A 40 -1.00 0.24 -7.39
N GLY A 41 -0.27 0.46 -6.29
CA GLY A 41 -0.07 1.77 -5.70
C GLY A 41 1.37 1.99 -5.23
N THR A 42 1.69 3.22 -4.87
CA THR A 42 3.01 3.60 -4.36
C THR A 42 2.91 4.02 -2.90
N VAL A 43 3.75 3.46 -2.03
CA VAL A 43 3.81 3.87 -0.63
C VAL A 43 4.31 5.30 -0.54
N VAL A 44 3.49 6.20 0.00
CA VAL A 44 3.89 7.61 0.21
C VAL A 44 4.23 7.90 1.67
N GLU A 45 3.66 7.13 2.60
CA GLU A 45 3.93 7.28 4.03
C GLU A 45 3.95 5.92 4.75
N THR A 46 4.92 5.75 5.64
CA THR A 46 5.06 4.58 6.52
C THR A 46 4.99 5.02 7.98
N THR A 47 4.55 4.11 8.85
CA THR A 47 4.76 4.26 10.30
C THR A 47 6.25 4.16 10.65
N LEU A 48 6.62 4.60 11.86
CA LEU A 48 8.00 4.46 12.37
C LEU A 48 8.49 3.00 12.38
N THR A 49 7.58 2.04 12.48
CA THR A 49 7.88 0.59 12.46
C THR A 49 7.96 -0.02 11.05
N GLY A 50 7.93 0.79 9.99
CA GLY A 50 8.04 0.32 8.61
C GLY A 50 6.78 -0.37 8.07
N ARG A 51 5.61 -0.09 8.68
CA ARG A 51 4.30 -0.53 8.15
C ARG A 51 3.74 0.52 7.20
N PRO A 52 3.04 0.13 6.12
CA PRO A 52 2.47 1.09 5.20
C PRO A 52 1.34 1.82 5.91
N LYS A 53 1.33 3.15 5.79
CA LYS A 53 0.32 4.01 6.42
C LYS A 53 -0.54 4.67 5.36
N LYS A 54 0.07 5.13 4.27
CA LYS A 54 -0.63 5.81 3.18
C LYS A 54 -0.05 5.43 1.83
N ILE A 55 -0.92 5.17 0.86
CA ILE A 55 -0.57 4.72 -0.49
C ILE A 55 -1.26 5.58 -1.51
N HIS A 56 -0.49 6.00 -2.51
CA HIS A 56 -1.00 6.72 -3.66
C HIS A 56 -1.44 5.73 -4.73
N PHE A 57 -2.71 5.82 -5.12
CA PHE A 57 -3.27 5.05 -6.23
C PHE A 57 -3.56 5.97 -7.40
N ALA A 58 -3.33 5.45 -8.61
CA ALA A 58 -3.79 6.04 -9.85
C ALA A 58 -4.72 5.02 -10.53
N LEU A 59 -6.02 5.31 -10.55
CA LEU A 59 -7.02 4.43 -11.14
C LEU A 59 -7.64 5.08 -12.37
N GLU A 60 -7.78 4.31 -13.43
CA GLU A 60 -8.65 4.65 -14.56
C GLU A 60 -10.10 4.48 -14.11
N THR A 61 -10.89 5.55 -14.17
CA THR A 61 -12.33 5.52 -13.86
C THR A 61 -13.13 5.92 -15.10
N PRO A 62 -14.44 5.64 -15.17
CA PRO A 62 -15.29 6.10 -16.27
C PRO A 62 -15.31 7.63 -16.48
N TRP A 63 -14.86 8.40 -15.48
CA TRP A 63 -14.75 9.86 -15.54
C TRP A 63 -13.31 10.35 -15.78
N GLY A 64 -12.39 9.44 -16.12
CA GLY A 64 -10.97 9.72 -16.34
C GLY A 64 -10.05 9.20 -15.22
N PRO A 65 -8.72 9.38 -15.38
CA PRO A 65 -7.75 8.96 -14.38
C PRO A 65 -7.91 9.76 -13.09
N LYS A 66 -8.01 9.05 -11.96
CA LYS A 66 -8.10 9.64 -10.63
C LYS A 66 -6.90 9.23 -9.80
N ARG A 67 -6.29 10.23 -9.15
CA ARG A 67 -5.14 10.07 -8.26
C ARG A 67 -5.51 10.47 -6.86
N PHE A 68 -5.25 9.61 -5.88
CA PHE A 68 -5.64 9.87 -4.50
C PHE A 68 -4.82 9.03 -3.52
N ASP A 69 -4.73 9.54 -2.29
CA ASP A 69 -4.02 8.90 -1.20
C ASP A 69 -4.99 8.15 -0.30
N VAL A 70 -4.70 6.87 -0.04
CA VAL A 70 -5.52 6.00 0.80
C VAL A 70 -4.76 5.60 2.04
N GLY A 71 -5.40 5.77 3.20
CA GLY A 71 -4.92 5.19 4.45
C GLY A 71 -5.10 3.67 4.43
N VAL A 72 -4.04 2.91 4.68
CA VAL A 72 -4.09 1.44 4.62
C VAL A 72 -3.56 0.81 5.89
N HIS A 73 -3.97 -0.43 6.12
CA HIS A 73 -3.32 -1.33 7.08
C HIS A 73 -2.46 -2.33 6.30
N ARG A 74 -1.40 -2.87 6.92
CA ARG A 74 -0.52 -3.89 6.29
C ARG A 74 -1.29 -5.05 5.68
N ARG A 75 -2.48 -5.38 6.22
CA ARG A 75 -3.28 -6.49 5.72
C ARG A 75 -4.01 -6.20 4.39
N HIS A 76 -4.06 -4.96 3.94
CA HIS A 76 -4.75 -4.62 2.70
C HIS A 76 -3.82 -4.68 1.49
N VAL A 77 -2.50 -4.73 1.69
CA VAL A 77 -1.52 -4.57 0.61
C VAL A 77 -0.32 -5.48 0.79
N GLU A 78 0.29 -5.90 -0.32
CA GLU A 78 1.57 -6.63 -0.35
C GLU A 78 2.60 -5.90 -1.21
N LEU A 79 3.88 -6.09 -0.90
CA LEU A 79 4.96 -5.56 -1.73
C LEU A 79 5.00 -6.32 -3.06
N ASP A 80 5.16 -5.58 -4.15
CA ASP A 80 5.42 -6.13 -5.49
C ASP A 80 6.90 -6.55 -5.64
#